data_AF-A0A9P6FMC7-F1
#
_entry.id   AF-A0A9P6FMC7-F1
#
_cell.length_a   1.000
_cell.length_b   1.000
_cell.length_c   1.000
_cell.angle_alpha   90.00
_cell.angle_beta   90.00
_cell.angle_gamma   90.00
#
_symmetry.space_group_name_H-M   'P 1'
#
loop_
_entity.id
_entity.type
_entity.pdbx_description
1 polymer ?
#
loop_
_entity_poly.entity_id
_entity_poly.type
_entity_poly.pdbx_seq_one_letter_code
_entity_poly.pdbx_strand_id
1 'polypeptide(L)'
;HLAFNLSSSIRYTCVKIRFEGNTVTKVARSIDEMCILSQQVVLLGHPNNATEASLPEGMHSWPFEFTIPSHRIPSSGKYRHATVRYTLTAIVAYNTFLGGMQEVKTSHNVELSDLISSVQDSYTKPVSLQGSSSLYSNTDSSSSQSTTTAPATATVQLDHSAFLPGDPLKVVVDLTCPVVLKRDSGCWIQLLRKDRFQAGR
;
A
#
# COMPACT_ATOMS: atom_id res chain seq x y z
N HIS A 1 0.08 -22.19 -12.16
CA HIS A 1 0.60 -23.57 -12.30
C HIS A 1 2.11 -23.57 -12.14
N LEU A 2 2.67 -24.55 -11.43
CA LEU A 2 4.10 -24.84 -11.42
C LEU A 2 4.35 -25.97 -12.42
N ALA A 3 5.17 -25.70 -13.44
CA ALA A 3 5.50 -26.67 -14.47
C ALA A 3 6.96 -27.08 -14.41
N PHE A 4 7.22 -28.38 -14.54
CA PHE A 4 8.55 -28.94 -14.75
C PHE A 4 8.63 -29.61 -16.11
N ASN A 5 9.75 -29.42 -16.79
CA ASN A 5 10.13 -30.18 -17.97
C ASN A 5 11.46 -30.87 -17.63
N LEU A 6 11.39 -32.16 -17.32
CA LEU A 6 12.52 -32.93 -16.82
C LEU A 6 13.09 -33.83 -17.91
N SER A 7 14.36 -33.64 -18.24
CA SER A 7 15.11 -34.52 -19.14
C SER A 7 15.57 -35.83 -18.47
N SER A 8 15.41 -35.95 -17.15
CA SER A 8 15.74 -37.15 -16.37
C SER A 8 14.97 -37.12 -15.04
N SER A 9 14.84 -38.27 -14.38
CA SER A 9 14.19 -38.34 -13.08
C SER A 9 14.97 -37.54 -12.02
N ILE A 10 14.27 -36.78 -11.18
CA ILE A 10 14.87 -36.04 -10.07
C ILE A 10 14.41 -36.61 -8.74
N ARG A 11 15.28 -36.55 -7.72
CA ARG A 11 14.88 -36.84 -6.34
C ARG A 11 14.48 -35.56 -5.64
N TYR A 12 13.46 -35.64 -4.79
CA TYR A 12 12.96 -34.52 -4.02
C TYR A 12 12.41 -34.98 -2.67
N THR A 13 12.47 -34.12 -1.67
CA THR A 13 11.80 -34.31 -0.37
C THR A 13 10.56 -33.42 -0.26
N CYS A 14 10.58 -32.26 -0.90
CA CYS A 14 9.49 -31.29 -0.89
C CYS A 14 9.52 -30.42 -2.15
N VAL A 15 8.37 -30.26 -2.80
CA VAL A 15 8.16 -29.21 -3.81
C VAL A 15 7.12 -28.26 -3.26
N LYS A 16 7.47 -26.99 -3.08
CA LYS A 16 6.61 -25.97 -2.48
C LYS A 16 6.70 -24.65 -3.23
N ILE A 17 5.60 -23.90 -3.23
CA ILE A 17 5.58 -22.50 -3.66
C ILE A 17 5.47 -21.62 -2.42
N ARG A 18 6.25 -20.55 -2.40
CA ARG A 18 6.13 -19.50 -1.40
C ARG A 18 5.75 -18.18 -2.06
N PHE A 19 4.80 -17.48 -1.48
CA PHE A 19 4.44 -16.13 -1.87
C PHE A 19 4.81 -15.15 -0.77
N GLU A 20 5.77 -14.28 -1.05
CA GLU A 20 6.29 -13.31 -0.09
C GLU A 20 6.09 -11.89 -0.61
N GLY A 21 5.63 -11.00 0.27
CA GLY A 21 5.58 -9.57 0.07
C GLY A 21 6.53 -8.90 1.04
N ASN A 22 7.49 -8.15 0.52
CA ASN A 22 8.50 -7.47 1.32
C ASN A 22 8.47 -5.96 1.03
N THR A 23 8.63 -5.18 2.09
CA THR A 23 8.79 -3.73 2.01
C THR A 23 10.16 -3.35 2.53
N VAL A 24 10.93 -2.65 1.70
CA VAL A 24 12.22 -2.07 2.10
C VAL A 24 12.01 -0.58 2.25
N THR A 25 12.11 -0.05 3.47
CA THR A 25 12.06 1.38 3.75
C THR A 25 13.47 1.93 3.91
N LYS A 26 13.72 3.11 3.35
CA LYS A 26 15.00 3.81 3.43
C LYS A 26 14.78 5.27 3.80
N VAL A 27 15.16 5.62 5.03
CA VAL A 27 15.04 6.97 5.57
C VAL A 27 16.40 7.40 6.11
N ALA A 28 16.96 8.48 5.56
CA ALA A 28 18.32 8.93 5.88
C ALA A 28 19.37 7.79 5.77
N ARG A 29 19.90 7.32 6.90
CA ARG A 29 20.91 6.25 6.98
C ARG A 29 20.34 4.90 7.43
N SER A 30 19.05 4.82 7.77
CA SER A 30 18.42 3.55 8.14
C SER A 30 17.80 2.86 6.92
N ILE A 31 17.97 1.54 6.87
CA ILE A 31 17.27 0.64 5.97
C ILE A 31 16.54 -0.35 6.87
N ASP A 32 15.23 -0.46 6.70
CA ASP A 32 14.40 -1.42 7.43
C ASP A 32 13.63 -2.29 6.42
N GLU A 33 13.71 -3.60 6.61
CA GLU A 33 13.08 -4.60 5.75
C GLU A 33 11.99 -5.31 6.55
N MET A 34 10.76 -5.28 6.03
CA MET A 34 9.62 -5.89 6.68
C MET A 34 8.91 -6.83 5.72
N CYS A 35 8.61 -8.03 6.20
CA CYS A 35 7.72 -8.97 5.49
C CYS A 35 6.26 -8.62 5.81
N ILE A 36 5.49 -8.27 4.79
CA ILE A 36 4.08 -7.87 4.89
C ILE A 36 3.13 -8.97 4.42
N LEU A 37 3.64 -9.97 3.71
CA LEU A 37 2.89 -11.13 3.26
C LEU A 37 3.83 -12.35 3.26
N SER A 38 3.41 -13.44 3.88
CA SER A 38 4.15 -14.71 3.79
C SER A 38 3.15 -15.86 3.78
N GLN A 39 3.05 -16.53 2.64
CA GLN A 39 2.21 -17.70 2.45
C GLN A 39 3.02 -18.80 1.78
N GLN A 40 2.67 -20.05 2.05
CA GLN A 40 3.34 -21.20 1.46
C GLN A 40 2.35 -22.33 1.19
N VAL A 41 2.52 -23.00 0.06
CA VAL A 41 1.78 -24.21 -0.31
C VAL A 41 2.79 -25.29 -0.68
N VAL A 42 2.63 -26.49 -0.10
CA VAL A 42 3.38 -27.68 -0.50
C VAL A 42 2.58 -28.39 -1.59
N LEU A 43 3.23 -28.62 -2.73
CA LEU A 43 2.62 -29.29 -3.89
C LEU A 43 2.91 -30.79 -3.87
N LEU A 44 4.13 -31.18 -3.48
CA LEU A 44 4.55 -32.59 -3.41
C LEU A 44 5.48 -32.82 -2.22
N GLY A 45 5.52 -34.07 -1.76
CA GLY A 45 6.39 -34.51 -0.68
C GLY A 45 5.86 -34.06 0.68
N HIS A 46 6.76 -33.85 1.63
CA HIS A 46 6.38 -33.49 3.00
C HIS A 46 6.93 -32.11 3.41
N PRO A 47 6.15 -31.29 4.14
CA PRO A 47 6.60 -29.97 4.59
C PRO A 47 7.85 -30.02 5.49
N ASN A 48 8.05 -31.13 6.20
CA ASN A 48 9.19 -31.38 7.07
C ASN A 48 10.36 -32.10 6.37
N ASN A 49 10.27 -32.34 5.05
CA ASN A 49 11.29 -33.04 4.27
C ASN A 49 11.61 -34.47 4.79
N ALA A 50 10.67 -35.13 5.46
CA ALA A 50 10.94 -36.41 6.14
C ALA A 50 11.22 -37.59 5.19
N THR A 51 10.67 -37.58 3.98
CA THR A 51 10.79 -38.70 3.03
C THR A 51 11.29 -38.21 1.68
N GLU A 52 12.22 -38.94 1.08
CA GLU A 52 12.63 -38.72 -0.30
C GLU A 52 11.71 -39.47 -1.27
N ALA A 53 11.34 -38.81 -2.36
CA ALA A 53 10.58 -39.35 -3.47
C ALA A 53 11.33 -39.06 -4.78
N SER A 54 10.93 -39.75 -5.84
CA SER A 54 11.47 -39.55 -7.19
C SER A 54 10.36 -39.06 -8.11
N LEU A 55 10.63 -38.01 -8.87
CA LEU A 55 9.77 -37.52 -9.93
C LEU A 55 10.34 -38.00 -11.27
N PRO A 56 9.60 -38.79 -12.07
CA PRO A 56 10.11 -39.35 -13.31
C PRO A 56 10.36 -38.28 -14.37
N GLU A 57 11.10 -38.64 -15.43
CA GLU A 57 11.28 -37.74 -16.57
C GLU A 57 9.94 -37.36 -17.22
N GLY A 58 9.94 -36.24 -17.94
CA GLY A 58 8.78 -35.76 -18.68
C GLY A 58 8.22 -34.44 -18.15
N MET A 59 6.99 -34.14 -18.58
CA MET A 59 6.31 -32.89 -18.27
C MET A 59 5.34 -33.07 -17.10
N HIS A 60 5.47 -32.21 -16.10
CA HIS A 60 4.62 -32.23 -14.92
C HIS A 60 4.06 -30.85 -14.64
N SER A 61 2.82 -30.75 -14.17
CA SER A 61 2.19 -29.47 -13.86
C SER A 61 1.23 -29.59 -12.68
N TRP A 62 1.37 -28.69 -11.71
CA TRP A 62 0.49 -28.62 -10.54
C TRP A 62 -0.15 -27.24 -10.40
N PRO A 63 -1.47 -27.16 -10.19
CA PRO A 63 -2.13 -25.91 -9.84
C PRO A 63 -1.73 -25.50 -8.43
N PHE A 64 -1.75 -24.19 -8.18
CA PHE A 64 -1.59 -23.62 -6.84
C PHE A 64 -2.35 -22.30 -6.80
N GLU A 65 -2.76 -21.90 -5.60
CA GLU A 65 -3.50 -20.67 -5.37
C GLU A 65 -3.02 -20.02 -4.06
N PHE A 66 -3.06 -18.70 -4.03
CA PHE A 66 -2.86 -17.89 -2.84
C PHE A 66 -3.96 -16.84 -2.77
N THR A 67 -4.44 -16.56 -1.57
CA THR A 67 -5.43 -15.50 -1.35
C THR A 67 -4.74 -14.26 -0.81
N ILE A 68 -4.90 -13.12 -1.48
CA ILE A 68 -4.34 -11.84 -1.01
C ILE A 68 -5.27 -11.26 0.07
N PRO A 69 -4.78 -10.97 1.29
CA PRO A 69 -5.59 -10.32 2.31
C PRO A 69 -6.10 -8.94 1.84
N SER A 70 -7.40 -8.69 1.99
CA SER A 70 -8.06 -7.43 1.60
C SER A 70 -7.65 -6.21 2.43
N HIS A 71 -6.88 -6.41 3.50
CA HIS A 71 -6.50 -5.36 4.42
C HIS A 71 -4.98 -5.32 4.55
N ARG A 72 -4.39 -4.13 4.40
CA ARG A 72 -2.97 -3.82 4.71
C ARG A 72 -1.92 -4.34 3.73
N ILE A 73 -2.30 -4.67 2.49
CA ILE A 73 -1.36 -5.05 1.43
C ILE A 73 -1.19 -3.86 0.47
N PRO A 74 -0.06 -3.12 0.50
CA PRO A 74 0.18 -2.01 -0.42
C PRO A 74 0.42 -2.48 -1.86
N SER A 75 0.15 -1.62 -2.83
CA SER A 75 0.54 -1.87 -4.23
C SER A 75 2.06 -2.04 -4.37
N SER A 76 2.48 -2.91 -5.29
CA SER A 76 3.85 -3.01 -5.77
C SER A 76 4.33 -1.66 -6.28
N GLY A 77 5.58 -1.31 -5.97
CA GLY A 77 6.17 -0.12 -6.54
C GLY A 77 7.31 0.49 -5.75
N LYS A 78 7.92 1.50 -6.36
CA LYS A 78 8.90 2.37 -5.73
C LYS A 78 8.21 3.65 -5.27
N TYR A 79 8.22 3.85 -3.96
CA TYR A 79 7.77 5.06 -3.29
C TYR A 79 8.99 5.89 -2.88
N ARG A 80 8.76 7.15 -2.49
CA ARG A 80 9.84 8.08 -2.13
C ARG A 80 10.84 7.51 -1.11
N HIS A 81 10.34 6.78 -0.12
CA HIS A 81 11.13 6.22 0.98
C HIS A 81 10.94 4.71 1.16
N ALA A 82 10.27 4.03 0.22
CA ALA A 82 9.96 2.61 0.36
C ALA A 82 9.92 1.91 -0.99
N THR A 83 10.24 0.63 -1.02
CA THR A 83 9.99 -0.25 -2.16
C THR A 83 9.17 -1.43 -1.69
N VAL A 84 8.05 -1.69 -2.34
CA VAL A 84 7.17 -2.82 -2.08
C VAL A 84 7.33 -3.82 -3.23
N ARG A 85 7.66 -5.07 -2.91
CA ARG A 85 7.87 -6.14 -3.88
C ARG A 85 7.20 -7.43 -3.42
N TYR A 86 6.45 -8.06 -4.32
CA TYR A 86 5.91 -9.40 -4.11
C TYR A 86 6.63 -10.39 -5.02
N THR A 87 6.93 -11.57 -4.48
CA THR A 87 7.69 -12.61 -5.15
C THR A 87 7.05 -13.97 -4.90
N LEU A 88 6.76 -14.69 -5.99
CA LEU A 88 6.47 -16.11 -5.97
C LEU A 88 7.77 -16.88 -6.16
N THR A 89 8.10 -17.76 -5.22
CA THR A 89 9.29 -18.60 -5.28
C THR A 89 8.90 -20.06 -5.27
N ALA A 90 9.23 -20.78 -6.34
CA ALA A 90 9.16 -22.23 -6.38
C ALA A 90 10.43 -22.82 -5.79
N ILE A 91 10.29 -23.78 -4.89
CA ILE A 91 11.38 -24.39 -4.13
C ILE A 91 11.27 -25.90 -4.27
N VAL A 92 12.35 -26.53 -4.73
CA VAL A 92 12.54 -27.97 -4.73
C VAL A 92 13.62 -28.30 -3.70
N ALA A 93 13.25 -28.99 -2.64
CA ALA A 93 14.17 -29.49 -1.64
C ALA A 93 14.52 -30.96 -1.92
N TYR A 94 15.76 -31.36 -1.67
CA TYR A 94 16.24 -32.74 -1.78
C TYR A 94 17.40 -33.00 -0.82
N ASN A 95 17.68 -34.27 -0.58
CA ASN A 95 18.81 -34.67 0.26
C ASN A 95 20.09 -34.76 -0.57
N THR A 96 21.19 -34.25 -0.01
CA THR A 96 22.52 -34.40 -0.59
C THR A 96 23.17 -35.71 -0.16
N PHE A 97 24.10 -36.21 -0.97
CA PHE A 97 24.81 -37.45 -0.69
C PHE A 97 25.58 -37.43 0.65
N LEU A 98 26.08 -36.26 1.06
CA LEU A 98 26.86 -36.09 2.29
C LEU A 98 26.01 -35.92 3.55
N GLY A 99 24.68 -36.11 3.48
CA GLY A 99 23.80 -35.93 4.62
C GLY A 99 23.55 -34.44 4.88
N GLY A 100 22.67 -33.84 4.09
CA GLY A 100 22.21 -32.47 4.24
C GLY A 100 21.03 -32.19 3.33
N MET A 101 20.36 -31.06 3.52
CA MET A 101 19.26 -30.63 2.65
C MET A 101 19.73 -29.52 1.73
N GLN A 102 19.46 -29.65 0.44
CA GLN A 102 19.68 -28.58 -0.53
C GLN A 102 18.34 -28.13 -1.10
N GLU A 103 18.21 -26.82 -1.36
CA GLU A 103 17.04 -26.23 -1.99
C GLU A 103 17.44 -25.58 -3.32
N VAL A 104 16.78 -25.97 -4.41
CA VAL A 104 16.83 -25.25 -5.70
C VAL A 104 15.62 -24.34 -5.77
N LYS A 105 15.85 -23.07 -6.12
CA LYS A 105 14.82 -22.02 -6.11
C LYS A 105 14.74 -21.33 -7.46
N THR A 106 13.52 -21.03 -7.87
CA THR A 106 13.26 -20.08 -8.96
C THR A 106 12.19 -19.11 -8.52
N SER A 107 12.36 -17.83 -8.85
CA SER A 107 11.52 -16.75 -8.36
C SER A 107 10.95 -15.93 -9.50
N HIS A 108 9.71 -15.50 -9.32
CA HIS A 108 8.97 -14.64 -10.23
C HIS A 108 8.39 -13.47 -9.45
N ASN A 109 8.54 -12.26 -9.98
CA ASN A 109 7.96 -11.07 -9.38
C ASN A 109 6.48 -10.98 -9.73
N VAL A 110 5.67 -10.59 -8.74
CA VAL A 110 4.24 -10.36 -8.95
C VAL A 110 3.96 -8.87 -8.75
N GLU A 111 3.32 -8.27 -9.73
CA GLU A 111 2.80 -6.91 -9.61
C GLU A 111 1.40 -6.97 -8.98
N LEU A 112 1.27 -6.37 -7.80
CA LEU A 112 -0.01 -6.18 -7.13
C LEU A 112 -0.38 -4.71 -7.18
N SER A 113 -1.62 -4.42 -7.56
CA SER A 113 -2.15 -3.07 -7.58
C SER A 113 -3.48 -3.05 -6.85
N ASP A 114 -3.59 -2.20 -5.84
CA ASP A 114 -4.87 -1.89 -5.22
C ASP A 114 -5.72 -1.09 -6.20
N LEU A 115 -6.79 -1.71 -6.70
CA LEU A 115 -7.72 -1.08 -7.63
C LEU A 115 -8.82 -0.40 -6.82
N ILE A 116 -8.60 0.86 -6.45
CA ILE A 116 -9.67 1.71 -5.93
C ILE A 116 -10.68 1.92 -7.05
N SER A 117 -11.80 1.19 -6.99
CA SER A 117 -12.89 1.36 -7.94
C SER A 117 -13.71 2.58 -7.56
N SER A 118 -13.79 3.58 -8.44
CA SER A 118 -14.58 4.81 -8.27
C SER A 118 -16.09 4.58 -8.15
N VAL A 119 -16.56 3.35 -8.40
CA VAL A 119 -17.97 2.93 -8.36
C VAL A 119 -18.50 2.74 -6.93
N GLN A 120 -17.65 2.87 -5.91
CA GLN A 120 -18.12 2.77 -4.53
C GLN A 120 -18.95 4.02 -4.17
N ASP A 121 -20.22 3.85 -3.77
CA ASP A 121 -21.18 4.93 -3.46
C ASP A 121 -20.68 5.99 -2.47
N SER A 122 -19.66 5.67 -1.67
CA SER A 122 -19.01 6.61 -0.75
C SER A 122 -18.20 7.69 -1.46
N TYR A 123 -17.71 7.42 -2.68
CA TYR A 123 -16.86 8.33 -3.45
C TYR A 123 -17.64 9.37 -4.25
N THR A 124 -18.90 9.09 -4.58
CA THR A 124 -19.75 9.97 -5.38
C THR A 124 -20.50 11.01 -4.54
N LYS A 125 -20.39 10.97 -3.20
CA LYS A 125 -21.09 11.89 -2.33
C LYS A 125 -20.39 13.25 -2.26
N PRO A 126 -21.13 14.36 -2.35
CA PRO A 126 -20.59 15.69 -2.13
C PRO A 126 -19.96 15.84 -0.74
N VAL A 127 -18.87 16.60 -0.66
CA VAL A 127 -18.15 16.87 0.59
C VAL A 127 -18.17 18.36 0.85
N SER A 128 -18.52 18.75 2.08
CA SER A 128 -18.46 20.14 2.55
C SER A 128 -17.58 20.24 3.79
N LEU A 129 -16.65 21.18 3.77
CA LEU A 129 -15.74 21.47 4.88
C LEU A 129 -15.89 22.95 5.26
N GLN A 130 -16.12 23.23 6.53
CA GLN A 130 -16.22 24.59 7.06
C GLN A 130 -15.00 24.91 7.92
N GLY A 131 -14.29 25.99 7.59
CA GLY A 131 -13.20 26.56 8.38
C GLY A 131 -13.60 27.92 8.94
N SER A 132 -12.99 28.32 10.06
CA SER A 132 -13.19 29.63 10.68
C SER A 132 -11.86 30.21 11.12
N SER A 133 -11.70 31.54 11.02
CA SER A 133 -10.55 32.25 11.55
C SER A 133 -10.55 32.22 13.08
N SER A 134 -9.40 32.03 13.71
CA SER A 134 -9.26 32.22 15.16
C SER A 134 -9.39 33.69 15.52
N LEU A 135 -10.29 34.01 16.45
CA LEU A 135 -10.37 35.33 17.05
C LEU A 135 -9.10 35.56 17.88
N TYR A 136 -8.20 36.43 17.41
CA TYR A 136 -7.16 36.98 18.29
C TYR A 136 -7.84 37.99 19.22
N SER A 137 -8.14 37.59 20.46
CA SER A 137 -8.40 38.56 21.52
C SER A 137 -7.06 39.16 21.94
N ASN A 138 -6.70 40.32 21.40
CA ASN A 138 -5.70 41.16 22.04
C ASN A 138 -6.30 41.68 23.34
N THR A 139 -6.07 40.99 24.45
CA THR A 139 -6.28 41.56 25.79
C THR A 139 -5.11 42.46 26.12
N ASP A 140 -5.03 43.60 25.44
CA ASP A 140 -4.36 44.76 26.02
C ASP A 140 -5.39 45.46 26.90
N SER A 141 -5.19 45.28 28.20
CA SER A 141 -5.95 45.89 29.28
C SER A 141 -5.83 47.42 29.21
N SER A 142 -6.79 48.08 28.57
CA SER A 142 -7.45 49.30 29.09
C SER A 142 -8.37 49.93 28.05
N SER A 143 -9.55 50.34 28.52
CA SER A 143 -10.58 51.15 27.85
C SER A 143 -11.48 50.47 26.78
N SER A 144 -12.61 49.95 27.28
CA SER A 144 -13.98 50.18 26.77
C SER A 144 -14.24 50.10 25.25
N GLN A 145 -14.44 48.89 24.74
CA GLN A 145 -15.53 48.43 23.86
C GLN A 145 -15.08 47.12 23.20
N SER A 146 -15.41 45.99 23.82
CA SER A 146 -15.17 44.68 23.20
C SER A 146 -16.21 44.45 22.10
N THR A 147 -15.98 44.99 20.91
CA THR A 147 -16.68 44.51 19.71
C THR A 147 -16.21 43.09 19.45
N THR A 148 -16.99 42.10 19.85
CA THR A 148 -16.83 40.70 19.46
C THR A 148 -17.13 40.60 17.96
N THR A 149 -16.14 40.92 17.16
CA THR A 149 -16.23 40.80 15.71
C THR A 149 -16.45 39.33 15.38
N ALA A 150 -17.51 39.00 14.63
CA ALA A 150 -17.75 37.62 14.21
C ALA A 150 -16.54 37.10 13.41
N PRO A 151 -16.14 35.82 13.57
CA PRO A 151 -15.01 35.27 12.83
C PRO A 151 -15.32 35.22 11.33
N ALA A 152 -14.29 35.36 10.50
CA ALA A 152 -14.41 35.05 9.09
C ALA A 152 -14.57 33.54 8.93
N THR A 153 -15.52 33.11 8.10
CA THR A 153 -15.78 31.70 7.83
C THR A 153 -15.61 31.40 6.34
N ALA A 154 -15.16 30.19 6.04
CA ALA A 154 -15.01 29.68 4.69
C ALA A 154 -15.65 28.30 4.61
N THR A 155 -16.57 28.11 3.69
CA THR A 155 -17.14 26.80 3.38
C THR A 155 -16.62 26.36 2.03
N VAL A 156 -16.00 25.18 1.97
CA VAL A 156 -15.49 24.58 0.73
C VAL A 156 -16.34 23.37 0.41
N GLN A 157 -16.92 23.34 -0.78
CA GLN A 157 -17.74 22.25 -1.29
C GLN A 157 -17.11 21.61 -2.51
N LEU A 158 -17.10 20.29 -2.51
CA LEU A 158 -16.73 19.42 -3.62
C LEU A 158 -17.94 18.60 -4.02
N ASP A 159 -18.09 18.35 -5.31
CA ASP A 159 -19.17 17.53 -5.86
C ASP A 159 -19.02 16.03 -5.52
N HIS A 160 -17.78 15.57 -5.35
CA HIS A 160 -17.43 14.20 -5.01
C HIS A 160 -16.31 14.14 -3.97
N SER A 161 -16.16 13.00 -3.29
CA SER A 161 -15.15 12.80 -2.25
C SER A 161 -13.83 12.18 -2.77
N ALA A 162 -13.83 11.67 -3.99
CA ALA A 162 -12.64 11.18 -4.68
C ALA A 162 -12.69 11.46 -6.18
N PHE A 163 -11.50 11.57 -6.80
CA PHE A 163 -11.30 11.91 -8.20
C PHE A 163 -10.24 11.00 -8.80
N LEU A 164 -10.38 10.62 -10.07
CA LEU A 164 -9.36 9.88 -10.80
C LEU A 164 -8.33 10.83 -11.41
N PRO A 165 -7.11 10.34 -11.74
CA PRO A 165 -6.14 11.14 -12.46
C PRO A 165 -6.70 11.63 -13.80
N GLY A 166 -6.74 12.95 -13.98
CA GLY A 166 -7.27 13.60 -15.18
C GLY A 166 -8.69 14.15 -15.04
N ASP A 167 -9.42 13.77 -13.98
CA ASP A 167 -10.76 14.31 -13.73
C ASP A 167 -10.71 15.80 -13.36
N PRO A 168 -11.66 16.62 -13.87
CA PRO A 168 -11.76 18.01 -13.47
C PRO A 168 -12.25 18.13 -12.03
N LEU A 169 -11.48 18.83 -11.18
CA LEU A 169 -11.85 19.12 -9.80
C LEU A 169 -12.67 20.41 -9.73
N LYS A 170 -13.97 20.31 -9.46
CA LYS A 170 -14.83 21.47 -9.22
C LYS A 170 -14.85 21.84 -7.74
N VAL A 171 -14.31 23.01 -7.41
CA VAL A 171 -14.29 23.55 -6.04
C VAL A 171 -15.18 24.77 -5.95
N VAL A 172 -16.16 24.74 -5.04
CA VAL A 172 -16.99 25.91 -4.69
C VAL A 172 -16.53 26.42 -3.32
N VAL A 173 -16.26 27.71 -3.22
CA VAL A 173 -15.79 28.34 -1.98
C VAL A 173 -16.70 29.50 -1.62
N ASP A 174 -17.41 29.37 -0.50
CA ASP A 174 -18.25 30.41 0.07
C ASP A 174 -17.49 31.09 1.22
N LEU A 175 -17.11 32.35 1.03
CA LEU A 175 -16.40 33.14 2.02
C LEU A 175 -17.36 34.14 2.66
N THR A 176 -17.47 34.10 3.99
CA THR A 176 -18.19 35.08 4.77
C THR A 176 -17.22 35.81 5.67
N CYS A 177 -16.92 37.07 5.33
CA CYS A 177 -16.07 37.94 6.15
C CYS A 177 -16.90 39.15 6.63
N PRO A 178 -17.18 39.27 7.94
CA PRO A 178 -17.96 40.39 8.46
C PRO A 178 -17.18 41.71 8.53
N VAL A 179 -15.91 41.73 8.10
CA VAL A 179 -15.02 42.89 8.15
C VAL A 179 -14.43 43.17 6.77
N VAL A 180 -14.36 44.45 6.40
CA VAL A 180 -13.63 44.88 5.20
C VAL A 180 -12.13 44.60 5.39
N LEU A 181 -11.58 43.72 4.58
CA LEU A 181 -10.16 43.35 4.62
C LEU A 181 -9.33 44.52 4.08
N LYS A 182 -8.32 44.94 4.86
CA LYS A 182 -7.44 46.10 4.52
C LYS A 182 -6.37 45.79 3.47
N ARG A 183 -6.26 44.53 3.03
CA ARG A 183 -5.28 44.06 2.03
C ARG A 183 -6.01 43.26 0.97
N ASP A 184 -5.44 43.18 -0.24
CA ASP A 184 -5.85 42.23 -1.27
C ASP A 184 -5.67 40.80 -0.74
N SER A 185 -6.74 40.29 -0.13
CA SER A 185 -6.82 38.93 0.35
C SER A 185 -7.12 38.03 -0.83
N GLY A 186 -6.08 37.48 -1.46
CA GLY A 186 -6.25 36.41 -2.43
C GLY A 186 -6.84 35.15 -1.78
N CYS A 187 -7.67 34.43 -2.51
CA CYS A 187 -8.07 33.06 -2.17
C CYS A 187 -7.10 32.10 -2.88
N TRP A 188 -6.51 31.17 -2.13
CA TRP A 188 -5.55 30.21 -2.66
C TRP A 188 -6.11 28.80 -2.45
N ILE A 189 -6.11 28.01 -3.51
CA ILE A 189 -6.50 26.60 -3.48
C ILE A 189 -5.25 25.78 -3.81
N GLN A 190 -4.91 24.83 -2.94
CA GLN A 190 -3.74 23.97 -3.13
C GLN A 190 -4.15 22.50 -2.99
N LEU A 191 -3.77 21.69 -3.98
CA LEU A 191 -3.86 20.25 -3.89
C LEU A 191 -2.63 19.72 -3.15
N LEU A 192 -2.83 19.18 -1.95
CA LEU A 192 -1.75 18.66 -1.11
C LEU A 192 -1.77 17.14 -1.10
N ARG A 193 -0.68 16.53 -1.59
CA ARG A 193 -0.43 15.09 -1.42
C ARG A 193 0.18 14.85 -0.05
N LYS A 194 -0.56 14.19 0.85
CA LYS A 194 -0.05 13.75 2.15
C LYS A 194 0.33 12.28 2.08
N ASP A 195 1.62 12.01 1.90
CA ASP A 195 2.15 10.66 2.01
C ASP A 195 2.39 10.34 3.50
N ARG A 196 1.76 9.28 4.01
CA ARG A 196 2.05 8.73 5.34
C ARG A 196 2.93 7.50 5.17
N PHE A 197 4.03 7.46 5.91
CA PHE A 197 4.91 6.32 5.98
C PHE A 197 4.83 5.75 7.39
N GLN A 198 4.46 4.48 7.52
CA GLN A 198 4.67 3.72 8.75
C GLN A 198 5.96 2.92 8.51
N ALA A 199 7.02 3.29 9.22
CA ALA A 199 8.29 2.56 9.21
C ALA A 199 8.52 2.03 10.63
N GLY A 200 8.70 0.72 10.76
CA GLY A 200 9.01 0.06 12.02
C GLY A 200 7.88 0.05 13.07
N ARG A 201 8.02 -0.85 14.04
CA ARG A 201 7.27 -0.87 15.30
C ARG A 201 7.77 0.19 16.26
#